data_AF-A0A5J5L0Y2-F1
#
_entry.id   AF-A0A5J5L0Y2-F1
#
_cell.length_a   1.000
_cell.length_b   1.000
_cell.length_c   1.000
_cell.angle_alpha   90.00
_cell.angle_beta   90.00
_cell.angle_gamma   90.00
#
_symmetry.space_group_name_H-M   'P 1'
#
loop_
_entity.id
_entity.type
_entity.pdbx_description
1 polymer ?
#
loop_
_entity_poly.entity_id
_entity_poly.type
_entity_poly.pdbx_seq_one_letter_code
_entity_poly.pdbx_strand_id
1 'polypeptide(L)'
;MNATAPSSGQTPQSQGPQHQSPQSQTPSAARLNRGDGVSSLSPALLAVLRCPMTRAKLVIVDEHHMMSERPFNEGVHPVFEVVDGIPNFLPLTP
;
A
#
# COMPACT_ATOMS: atom_id res chain seq x y z
N MET A 1 -55.93 49.88 24.12
CA MET A 1 -54.75 50.78 24.21
C MET A 1 -53.50 49.93 24.05
N ASN A 2 -52.42 50.56 23.58
CA ASN A 2 -51.34 50.03 22.74
C ASN A 2 -50.18 49.33 23.50
N ALA A 3 -49.49 48.42 22.80
CA ALA A 3 -48.07 47.97 22.82
C ALA A 3 -47.29 47.65 24.13
N THR A 4 -46.55 46.52 24.13
CA THR A 4 -45.06 46.44 24.04
C THR A 4 -44.53 45.07 24.54
N ALA A 5 -43.81 44.32 23.70
CA ALA A 5 -42.94 43.18 24.05
C ALA A 5 -41.50 43.71 24.36
N PRO A 6 -40.53 42.98 24.98
CA PRO A 6 -39.99 41.72 24.42
C PRO A 6 -39.29 40.71 25.38
N SER A 7 -38.94 39.53 24.82
CA SER A 7 -37.73 38.68 25.05
C SER A 7 -37.47 38.08 26.45
N SER A 8 -36.95 36.85 26.66
CA SER A 8 -36.04 36.01 25.88
C SER A 8 -36.04 34.57 26.43
N GLY A 9 -35.71 33.58 25.58
CA GLY A 9 -34.94 32.42 26.03
C GLY A 9 -35.60 31.04 25.98
N GLN A 10 -36.32 30.71 24.90
CA GLN A 10 -36.69 29.32 24.59
C GLN A 10 -35.65 28.74 23.63
N THR A 11 -34.88 27.74 24.06
CA THR A 11 -34.07 26.90 23.17
C THR A 11 -34.73 25.53 23.01
N PRO A 12 -35.37 25.23 21.87
CA PRO A 12 -35.50 23.86 21.40
C PRO A 12 -34.27 23.54 20.54
N GLN A 13 -33.51 22.52 20.96
CA GLN A 13 -32.46 21.92 20.15
C GLN A 13 -33.05 21.49 18.81
N SER A 14 -32.57 22.12 17.74
CA SER A 14 -32.90 21.76 16.37
C SER A 14 -32.31 20.39 16.06
N GLN A 15 -33.18 19.43 15.77
CA GLN A 15 -32.82 18.17 15.11
C GLN A 15 -32.27 18.52 13.72
N GLY A 16 -30.95 18.46 13.58
CA GLY A 16 -30.30 18.51 12.29
C GLY A 16 -30.56 17.20 11.52
N PRO A 17 -30.73 17.25 10.19
CA PRO A 17 -30.97 16.06 9.37
C PRO A 17 -29.78 15.11 9.46
N GLN A 18 -30.06 13.85 9.82
CA GLN A 18 -29.08 12.77 9.78
C GLN A 18 -28.64 12.56 8.33
N HIS A 19 -27.48 13.10 8.00
CA HIS A 19 -26.77 12.83 6.76
C HIS A 19 -26.25 11.39 6.83
N GLN A 20 -27.07 10.44 6.37
CA GLN A 20 -26.60 9.08 6.08
C GLN A 20 -25.53 9.21 4.99
N SER A 21 -24.27 9.03 5.37
CA SER A 21 -23.20 8.86 4.39
C SER A 21 -23.42 7.54 3.66
N PRO A 22 -23.53 7.51 2.33
CA PRO A 22 -23.40 6.26 1.60
C PRO A 22 -21.92 5.87 1.65
N GLN A 23 -21.53 4.99 2.58
CA GLN A 23 -20.25 4.29 2.44
C GLN A 23 -20.42 3.21 1.36
N SER A 24 -20.54 3.68 0.12
CA SER A 24 -20.14 2.93 -1.05
C SER A 24 -18.62 2.79 -0.99
N GLN A 25 -18.14 1.60 -0.63
CA GLN A 25 -16.86 1.08 -1.08
C GLN A 25 -16.82 -0.42 -0.78
N THR A 26 -17.50 -1.18 -1.63
CA THR A 26 -17.13 -2.56 -1.94
C THR A 26 -15.62 -2.60 -2.23
N PRO A 27 -14.78 -3.35 -1.49
CA PRO A 27 -13.42 -3.64 -1.96
C PRO A 27 -13.52 -4.74 -3.02
N SER A 28 -14.17 -4.46 -4.14
CA SER A 28 -14.37 -5.41 -5.23
C SER A 28 -13.55 -5.02 -6.47
N ALA A 29 -12.31 -4.60 -6.23
CA ALA A 29 -11.26 -4.46 -7.26
C ALA A 29 -9.86 -4.87 -6.75
N ALA A 30 -9.69 -5.16 -5.44
CA ALA A 30 -8.37 -5.26 -4.79
C ALA A 30 -7.72 -6.66 -4.82
N ARG A 31 -8.39 -7.66 -5.41
CA ARG A 31 -7.82 -8.97 -5.76
C ARG A 31 -7.56 -9.07 -7.27
N LEU A 32 -6.95 -8.04 -7.86
CA LEU A 32 -6.29 -8.24 -9.14
C LEU A 32 -5.13 -9.20 -8.87
N ASN A 33 -5.31 -10.48 -9.23
CA ASN A 33 -4.34 -11.59 -9.22
C ASN A 33 -3.00 -11.25 -8.53
N ARG A 34 -3.01 -11.17 -7.19
CA ARG A 34 -1.75 -11.09 -6.45
C ARG A 34 -1.05 -12.43 -6.62
N GLY A 35 0.22 -12.40 -7.01
CA GLY A 35 1.03 -13.60 -7.06
C GLY A 35 1.38 -14.07 -5.65
N ASP A 36 1.68 -15.35 -5.47
CA ASP A 36 2.08 -15.87 -4.16
C ASP A 36 3.55 -15.56 -3.82
N GLY A 37 4.39 -15.32 -4.82
CA GLY A 37 5.83 -15.19 -4.64
C GLY A 37 6.61 -15.08 -5.95
N VAL A 38 7.89 -15.43 -5.91
CA VAL A 38 8.79 -15.32 -7.09
C VAL A 38 8.33 -16.20 -8.25
N SER A 39 7.69 -17.34 -7.95
CA SER A 39 7.08 -18.25 -8.93
C SER A 39 5.98 -17.59 -9.78
N SER A 40 5.39 -16.49 -9.31
CA SER A 40 4.41 -15.72 -10.07
C SER A 40 5.03 -14.71 -11.05
N LEU A 41 6.36 -14.52 -11.01
CA LEU A 41 7.06 -13.63 -11.92
C LEU A 41 7.30 -14.33 -13.26
N SER A 42 6.97 -13.64 -14.36
CA SER A 42 7.18 -14.22 -15.69
C SER A 42 8.68 -14.39 -16.00
N PRO A 43 9.07 -15.41 -16.79
CA PRO A 43 10.45 -15.59 -17.22
C PRO A 43 11.05 -14.36 -17.93
N ALA A 44 10.22 -13.64 -18.70
CA ALA A 44 10.63 -12.42 -19.39
C ALA A 44 10.96 -11.29 -18.38
N LEU A 45 10.19 -11.16 -17.31
CA LEU A 45 10.47 -10.20 -16.25
C LEU A 45 11.75 -10.58 -15.49
N LEU A 46 11.91 -11.85 -15.13
CA LEU A 46 13.13 -12.35 -14.47
C LEU A 46 14.39 -12.11 -15.32
N ALA A 47 14.28 -12.18 -16.66
CA ALA A 47 15.40 -11.91 -17.56
C ALA A 47 15.89 -10.45 -17.48
N VAL A 48 14.99 -9.49 -17.22
CA VAL A 48 15.29 -8.05 -17.19
C VAL A 48 15.48 -7.47 -15.79
N LEU A 49 14.99 -8.14 -14.74
CA LEU A 49 15.08 -7.66 -13.36
C LEU A 49 16.54 -7.52 -12.91
N ARG A 50 16.92 -6.36 -12.36
CA ARG A 50 18.28 -6.08 -11.87
C ARG A 50 18.23 -5.44 -10.48
N CYS A 51 19.28 -5.69 -9.70
CA CYS A 51 19.46 -5.07 -8.39
C CYS A 51 19.61 -3.54 -8.56
N PRO A 52 18.83 -2.72 -7.83
CA PRO A 52 18.91 -1.27 -7.94
C PRO A 52 20.27 -0.71 -7.49
N MET A 53 20.94 -1.38 -6.55
CA MET A 53 22.20 -0.92 -5.96
C MET A 53 23.42 -1.31 -6.79
N THR A 54 23.46 -2.55 -7.30
CA THR A 54 24.65 -3.10 -7.96
C THR A 54 24.51 -3.23 -9.48
N ARG A 55 23.29 -3.03 -10.01
CA ARG A 55 22.88 -3.34 -11.39
C ARG A 55 23.08 -4.80 -11.80
N ALA A 56 23.50 -5.67 -10.88
CA ALA A 56 23.69 -7.08 -11.15
C ALA A 56 22.35 -7.80 -11.33
N LYS A 57 22.40 -9.00 -11.90
CA LYS A 57 21.25 -9.89 -11.96
C LYS A 57 20.80 -10.25 -10.54
N LEU A 58 19.50 -10.46 -10.40
CA LEU A 58 18.89 -10.99 -9.20
C LEU A 58 18.67 -12.49 -9.38
N VAL A 59 19.10 -13.27 -8.40
CA VAL A 59 18.89 -14.72 -8.31
C VAL A 59 17.77 -15.03 -7.32
N ILE A 60 16.98 -16.03 -7.62
CA ILE A 60 15.92 -16.52 -6.73
C ILE A 60 16.59 -17.36 -5.65
N VAL A 61 16.31 -17.06 -4.37
CA VAL A 61 16.85 -17.80 -3.22
C VAL A 61 15.79 -18.76 -2.67
N ASP A 62 14.56 -18.27 -2.54
CA ASP A 62 13.38 -19.04 -2.15
C ASP A 62 12.11 -18.42 -2.77
N GLU A 63 10.92 -18.89 -2.37
CA GLU A 63 9.63 -18.41 -2.89
C GLU A 63 9.30 -16.95 -2.58
N HIS A 64 9.98 -16.32 -1.61
CA HIS A 64 9.72 -14.94 -1.20
C HIS A 64 10.95 -14.04 -1.28
N HIS A 65 12.12 -14.53 -1.71
CA HIS A 65 13.35 -13.74 -1.71
C HIS A 65 14.14 -13.83 -3.01
N MET A 66 14.68 -12.68 -3.40
CA MET A 66 15.66 -12.54 -4.48
C MET A 66 16.92 -11.87 -3.95
N MET A 67 18.10 -12.33 -4.38
CA MET A 67 19.40 -11.82 -3.94
C MET A 67 20.20 -11.29 -5.13
N SER A 68 21.02 -10.26 -4.92
CA SER A 68 21.96 -9.79 -5.94
C SER A 68 23.12 -10.77 -6.16
N GLU A 69 23.51 -11.03 -7.41
CA GLU A 69 24.73 -11.81 -7.72
C GLU A 69 26.03 -11.07 -7.36
N ARG A 70 25.98 -9.76 -7.14
CA ARG A 70 27.14 -8.97 -6.72
C ARG A 70 26.94 -8.42 -5.31
N PRO A 71 28.01 -8.38 -4.50
CA PRO A 71 27.93 -7.72 -3.21
C PRO A 71 27.74 -6.20 -3.39
N PHE A 72 27.12 -5.61 -2.39
CA PHE A 72 27.09 -4.18 -2.12
C PHE A 72 27.77 -3.94 -0.76
N ASN A 73 27.89 -2.68 -0.31
CA ASN A 73 28.41 -2.24 1.00
C ASN A 73 29.00 -3.34 1.93
N GLU A 74 30.30 -3.24 2.20
CA GLU A 74 31.03 -4.18 3.09
C GLU A 74 31.07 -5.64 2.59
N GLY A 75 30.73 -5.87 1.32
CA GLY A 75 30.78 -7.21 0.73
C GLY A 75 29.49 -8.01 0.92
N VAL A 76 28.42 -7.41 1.44
CA VAL A 76 27.14 -8.08 1.70
C VAL A 76 26.27 -8.05 0.44
N HIS A 77 25.69 -9.20 0.08
CA HIS A 77 24.76 -9.30 -1.05
C HIS A 77 23.35 -8.81 -0.62
N PRO A 78 22.80 -7.76 -1.27
CA PRO A 78 21.44 -7.32 -0.97
C PRO A 78 20.40 -8.41 -1.26
N VAL A 79 19.45 -8.55 -0.35
CA VAL A 79 18.29 -9.45 -0.46
C VAL A 79 17.02 -8.62 -0.46
N PHE A 80 16.08 -8.97 -1.33
CA PHE A 80 14.83 -8.28 -1.55
C PHE A 80 13.68 -9.27 -1.41
N GLU A 81 12.65 -8.86 -0.66
CA GLU A 81 11.44 -9.64 -0.48
C GLU A 81 10.52 -9.51 -1.71
N VAL A 82 9.75 -10.55 -2.01
CA VAL A 82 8.68 -10.56 -3.00
C VAL A 82 7.37 -10.80 -2.26
N VAL A 83 6.56 -9.75 -2.18
CA VAL A 83 5.26 -9.77 -1.50
C VAL A 83 4.17 -9.65 -2.54
N ASP A 84 3.19 -10.55 -2.53
CA ASP A 84 2.06 -10.52 -3.46
C ASP A 84 2.47 -10.56 -4.95
N GLY A 85 3.62 -11.18 -5.26
CA GLY A 85 4.23 -11.20 -6.59
C GLY A 85 4.91 -9.89 -7.00
N ILE A 86 5.17 -8.99 -6.05
CA ILE A 86 5.81 -7.69 -6.27
C ILE A 86 7.17 -7.66 -5.56
N PRO A 87 8.29 -7.56 -6.29
CA PRO A 87 9.61 -7.36 -5.69
C PRO A 87 9.70 -6.01 -4.96
N ASN A 88 10.04 -6.04 -3.67
CA ASN A 88 10.24 -4.87 -2.85
C ASN A 88 11.73 -4.46 -2.85
N PHE A 89 12.02 -3.37 -3.56
CA PHE A 89 13.37 -2.81 -3.68
C PHE A 89 13.64 -1.61 -2.77
N LEU A 90 12.72 -1.33 -1.84
CA LEU A 90 12.93 -0.26 -0.89
C LEU A 90 14.05 -0.64 0.09
N PRO A 91 14.89 0.31 0.50
CA PRO A 91 15.83 0.08 1.59
C PRO A 91 15.06 -0.30 2.84
N LEU A 92 15.47 -1.39 3.50
CA LEU A 92 14.97 -1.71 4.84
C LEU A 92 15.35 -0.55 5.75
N THR A 93 14.35 0.20 6.22
CA THR A 93 14.57 1.24 7.22
C THR A 93 14.82 0.53 8.55
N PRO A 94 15.91 0.87 9.26
CA PRO A 94 16.19 0.28 10.58
C PRO A 94 15.13 0.65 11.62
#